data_AF-A0A920VG34-F1
#
_entry.id   AF-A0A920VG34-F1
#
_cell.length_a   1.000
_cell.length_b   1.000
_cell.length_c   1.000
_cell.angle_alpha   90.00
_cell.angle_beta   90.00
_cell.angle_gamma   90.00
#
_symmetry.space_group_name_H-M   'P 1'
#
loop_
_entity.id
_entity.type
_entity.pdbx_description
1 polymer ?
#
loop_
_entity_poly.entity_id
_entity_poly.type
_entity_poly.pdbx_seq_one_letter_code
_entity_poly.pdbx_strand_id
1 'polypeptide(L)'
;MPLQAEVFPDRDHFGRIFYNQSQMSAASIPQLAVVMGSCTAGGAYIPAMSDEVVIVKEQGTIFLAGPPLVRAATGEEVGRRESRRG
;
A
#
# COMPACT_ATOMS: atom_id res chain seq x y z
N MET A 1 15.98 -11.86 -1.96
CA MET A 1 15.98 -10.43 -1.63
C MET A 1 16.64 -10.35 -0.25
N PRO A 2 17.76 -9.62 -0.03
CA PRO A 2 18.58 -9.74 1.20
C PRO A 2 18.37 -8.66 2.29
N LEU A 3 17.88 -7.46 1.95
CA LEU A 3 17.78 -6.32 2.90
C LEU A 3 16.47 -6.25 3.70
N GLN A 4 15.57 -7.23 3.57
CA GLN A 4 14.22 -7.17 4.15
C GLN A 4 14.27 -7.21 5.66
N ALA A 5 15.26 -7.90 6.23
CA ALA A 5 15.48 -7.96 7.67
C ALA A 5 15.81 -6.58 8.27
N GLU A 6 16.38 -5.67 7.48
CA GLU A 6 16.71 -4.29 7.89
C GLU A 6 15.59 -3.30 7.58
N VAL A 7 14.53 -3.73 6.89
CA VAL A 7 13.48 -2.83 6.38
C VAL A 7 12.10 -3.15 6.95
N PHE A 8 11.83 -4.39 7.37
CA PHE A 8 10.48 -4.82 7.79
C PHE A 8 10.26 -5.05 9.29
N PRO A 9 11.13 -5.80 10.02
CA PRO A 9 10.68 -6.42 11.27
C PRO A 9 10.77 -5.55 12.53
N ASP A 10 11.63 -4.53 12.57
CA ASP A 10 11.89 -3.77 13.80
C ASP A 10 10.86 -2.65 14.03
N ARG A 11 10.86 -2.10 15.25
CA ARG A 11 9.93 -1.06 15.70
C ARG A 11 9.92 0.17 14.79
N ASP A 12 11.09 0.59 14.32
CA ASP A 12 11.26 1.80 13.50
C ASP A 12 11.37 1.49 11.99
N HIS A 13 11.03 0.25 11.60
CA HIS A 13 11.02 -0.19 10.21
C HIS A 13 9.71 0.18 9.51
N PHE A 14 9.44 -0.41 8.34
CA PHE A 14 8.35 -0.03 7.45
C PHE A 14 6.96 0.10 8.13
N GLY A 15 6.66 -0.73 9.12
CA GLY A 15 5.41 -0.64 9.88
C GLY A 15 5.23 0.64 10.70
N ARG A 16 6.33 1.33 11.07
CA ARG A 16 6.29 2.57 11.84
C ARG A 16 5.60 3.71 11.10
N ILE A 17 5.67 3.71 9.77
CA ILE A 17 5.00 4.68 8.90
C ILE A 17 3.50 4.68 9.19
N PHE A 18 2.90 3.49 9.24
CA PHE A 18 1.46 3.30 9.44
C PHE A 18 1.02 3.70 10.83
N TYR A 19 1.80 3.31 11.84
CA TYR A 19 1.57 3.72 13.22
C TYR A 19 1.56 5.26 13.33
N ASN A 20 2.55 5.93 12.75
CA ASN A 20 2.65 7.38 12.82
C ASN A 20 1.48 8.07 12.08
N GLN A 21 1.11 7.57 10.91
CA GLN A 21 -0.01 8.07 10.12
C GLN A 21 -1.32 8.03 10.93
N SER A 22 -1.63 6.88 11.54
CA SER A 22 -2.83 6.73 12.38
C SER A 22 -2.79 7.62 13.62
N GLN A 23 -1.64 7.75 14.29
CA GLN A 23 -1.49 8.63 15.45
C GLN A 23 -1.63 10.11 15.09
N MET A 24 -1.11 10.54 13.93
CA MET A 24 -1.25 11.91 13.44
C MET A 24 -2.70 12.22 13.06
N SER A 25 -3.38 11.32 12.34
CA SER A 25 -4.81 11.47 12.02
C SER A 25 -5.65 11.56 13.31
N ALA A 26 -5.38 10.71 14.32
CA ALA A 26 -6.04 10.79 15.63
C ALA A 26 -5.77 12.11 16.37
N ALA A 27 -4.61 12.74 16.15
CA ALA A 27 -4.27 14.07 16.65
C ALA A 27 -4.84 15.22 15.79
N SER A 28 -5.76 14.93 14.86
CA SER A 28 -6.34 15.88 13.90
C SER A 28 -5.32 16.52 12.97
N ILE A 29 -4.22 15.82 12.66
CA ILE A 29 -3.24 16.22 11.65
C ILE A 29 -3.59 15.49 10.34
N PRO A 30 -4.07 16.19 9.29
CA PRO A 30 -4.53 15.54 8.06
C PRO A 30 -3.44 14.72 7.36
N GLN A 31 -3.78 13.51 6.94
CA GLN A 31 -2.95 12.58 6.20
C GLN A 31 -3.44 12.50 4.75
N LEU A 32 -2.62 12.93 3.79
CA LEU A 32 -2.98 12.97 2.37
C LEU A 32 -2.04 12.06 1.57
N ALA A 33 -2.59 11.24 0.67
CA ALA A 33 -1.80 10.41 -0.24
C ALA A 33 -2.07 10.75 -1.71
N VAL A 34 -0.99 10.81 -2.51
CA VAL A 34 -1.06 10.95 -3.97
C VAL A 34 -0.36 9.77 -4.63
N VAL A 35 -1.15 8.87 -5.22
CA VAL A 35 -0.67 7.65 -5.87
C VAL A 35 -0.44 7.91 -7.35
N MET A 36 0.83 8.11 -7.70
CA MET A 36 1.29 8.41 -9.07
C MET A 36 1.85 7.18 -9.81
N GLY A 37 1.72 5.98 -9.23
CA GLY A 37 2.28 4.75 -9.78
C GLY A 37 1.88 3.52 -8.97
N SER A 38 2.70 2.48 -9.00
CA SER A 38 2.42 1.22 -8.30
C SER A 38 2.63 1.34 -6.80
N CYS A 39 1.63 0.92 -6.03
CA CYS A 39 1.60 0.90 -4.57
C CYS A 39 1.20 -0.52 -4.12
N THR A 40 2.17 -1.34 -3.70
CA THR A 40 1.99 -2.78 -3.47
C THR A 40 2.30 -3.21 -2.05
N ALA A 41 1.73 -4.34 -1.63
CA ALA A 41 2.03 -4.99 -0.34
C ALA A 41 1.82 -4.01 0.82
N GLY A 42 2.79 -3.91 1.74
CA GLY A 42 2.63 -2.97 2.86
C GLY A 42 2.50 -1.51 2.40
N GLY A 43 3.06 -1.13 1.24
CA GLY A 43 2.92 0.23 0.72
C GLY A 43 1.46 0.63 0.47
N ALA A 44 0.59 -0.34 0.18
CA ALA A 44 -0.83 -0.11 -0.04
C ALA A 44 -1.56 0.48 1.18
N TYR A 45 -1.00 0.32 2.39
CA TYR A 45 -1.57 0.94 3.59
C TYR A 45 -1.40 2.46 3.63
N ILE A 46 -0.40 3.03 2.94
CA ILE A 46 -0.18 4.49 2.92
C ILE A 46 -1.43 5.22 2.39
N PRO A 47 -1.92 4.94 1.17
CA PRO A 47 -3.17 5.53 0.72
C PRO A 47 -4.38 4.99 1.50
N ALA A 48 -4.43 3.70 1.84
CA ALA A 48 -5.62 3.12 2.49
C ALA A 48 -5.91 3.70 3.89
N MET A 49 -4.91 4.26 4.59
CA MET A 49 -5.08 4.90 5.90
C MET A 49 -4.95 6.43 5.85
N SER A 50 -4.88 7.01 4.66
CA SER A 50 -4.89 8.47 4.52
C SER A 50 -6.33 8.97 4.63
N ASP A 51 -6.52 10.15 5.20
CA ASP A 51 -7.83 10.77 5.32
C ASP A 51 -8.41 11.12 3.93
N GLU A 52 -7.53 11.51 2.99
CA GLU A 52 -7.88 11.74 1.58
C GLU A 52 -6.82 11.15 0.64
N VAL A 53 -7.29 10.64 -0.50
CA VAL A 53 -6.44 9.94 -1.47
C VAL A 53 -6.73 10.40 -2.89
N VAL A 54 -5.68 10.80 -3.61
CA VAL A 54 -5.70 11.06 -5.05
C VAL A 54 -4.94 9.96 -5.78
N ILE A 55 -5.52 9.42 -6.84
CA ILE A 55 -4.88 8.41 -7.69
C ILE A 55 -4.89 8.85 -9.15
N VAL A 56 -3.73 8.77 -9.80
CA VAL A 56 -3.62 9.10 -11.23
C VAL A 56 -4.29 7.99 -12.04
N LYS A 57 -5.38 8.33 -12.74
CA LYS A 57 -6.12 7.37 -13.56
C LYS A 57 -5.21 6.70 -14.59
N GLU A 58 -5.40 5.39 -14.81
CA GLU A 58 -4.61 4.54 -15.73
C GLU A 58 -3.12 4.38 -15.40
N GLN A 59 -2.59 5.05 -14.36
CA GLN A 59 -1.18 4.96 -13.96
C GLN A 59 -1.03 4.44 -12.51
N GLY A 60 -1.81 4.98 -11.59
CA GLY A 60 -1.81 4.62 -10.19
C GLY A 60 -2.50 3.28 -9.96
N THR A 61 -1.88 2.41 -9.17
CA THR A 61 -2.45 1.10 -8.81
C THR A 61 -2.14 0.76 -7.36
N ILE A 62 -3.15 0.30 -6.61
CA ILE A 62 -3.02 -0.07 -5.20
C ILE A 62 -3.42 -1.54 -5.04
N PHE A 63 -2.57 -2.37 -4.42
CA PHE A 63 -2.88 -3.77 -4.15
C PHE A 63 -2.07 -4.34 -2.97
N LEU A 64 -2.74 -5.07 -2.06
CA LEU A 64 -2.04 -5.82 -1.01
C LEU A 64 -1.26 -7.00 -1.60
N ALA A 65 -1.82 -7.68 -2.60
CA ALA A 65 -1.17 -8.74 -3.34
C ALA A 65 -1.20 -8.40 -4.83
N GLY A 66 -0.02 -8.19 -5.43
CA GLY A 66 0.06 -7.97 -6.88
C GLY A 66 -0.33 -9.22 -7.67
N PRO A 67 -0.61 -9.09 -8.98
CA PRO A 67 -0.98 -10.21 -9.85
C PRO A 67 -0.09 -11.46 -9.76
N PRO A 68 1.26 -11.36 -9.63
CA PRO A 68 2.09 -12.55 -9.47
C PRO A 68 1.77 -13.34 -8.20
N LEU A 69 1.40 -12.66 -7.11
CA LEU A 69 1.08 -13.28 -5.84
C LEU A 69 -0.31 -13.91 -5.85
N VAL A 70 -1.29 -13.25 -6.48
CA VAL A 70 -2.64 -13.81 -6.67
C VAL A 70 -2.57 -15.10 -7.50
N ARG A 71 -1.82 -15.08 -8.61
CA ARG A 71 -1.59 -16.26 -9.44
C ARG A 71 -0.89 -17.38 -8.67
N ALA A 72 0.16 -17.05 -7.90
CA ALA A 72 0.88 -18.04 -7.10
C ALA A 72 0.00 -18.68 -6.01
N ALA A 73 -0.92 -17.93 -5.41
CA ALA A 73 -1.77 -18.41 -4.33
C ALA A 73 -3.03 -19.14 -4.80
N THR A 74 -3.61 -18.73 -5.94
CA THR A 74 -4.95 -19.19 -6.37
C THR A 74 -4.99 -19.81 -7.77
N GLY A 75 -3.94 -19.61 -8.58
CA GLY A 75 -3.95 -19.96 -10.00
C GLY A 75 -4.72 -18.98 -10.89
N GLU A 76 -5.39 -17.97 -10.33
CA GLU A 76 -6.15 -16.96 -11.08
C GLU A 76 -5.21 -16.00 -11.81
N GLU A 77 -5.45 -15.78 -13.10
CA GLU A 77 -4.69 -14.84 -13.92
C GLU A 77 -5.42 -13.50 -13.99
N VAL A 78 -5.07 -12.60 -13.07
CA VAL A 78 -5.71 -11.29 -12.92
C VAL A 78 -4.83 -10.20 -13.53
N GLY A 79 -5.41 -9.33 -14.37
CA GLY A 79 -4.69 -8.17 -14.88
C GLY A 79 -4.40 -7.13 -13.78
N ARG A 80 -3.36 -6.30 -13.95
CA ARG A 80 -3.07 -5.15 -13.04
C ARG A 80 -4.28 -4.22 -12.85
N ARG A 81 -5.17 -4.20 -13.84
CA ARG A 81 -6.35 -3.33 -13.93
C ARG A 81 -7.61 -3.94 -13.31
N GLU A 82 -7.58 -5.20 -12.91
CA GLU A 82 -8.77 -6.01 -12.59
C GLU A 82 -8.96 -6.30 -11.09
N SER A 83 -8.02 -5.86 -10.23
CA SER A 83 -8.31 -5.77 -8.80
C SER A 83 -9.45 -4.77 -8.59
N ARG A 84 -10.64 -5.32 -8.39
CA ARG A 84 -11.93 -4.65 -8.32
C ARG A 84 -11.84 -3.44 -7.39
N ARG A 85 -12.38 -2.31 -7.85
CA ARG A 85 -12.76 -1.19 -6.98
C ARG A 85 -13.66 -1.78 -5.87
N GLY A 86 -13.13 -1.84 -4.66
CA GLY A 86 -13.90 -1.91 -3.42
C GLY A 86 -14.08 -0.50 -2.89
#